data_AF-A0A949RLR2-F1
#
_entry.id   AF-A0A949RLR2-F1
#
_cell.length_a   1.000
_cell.length_b   1.000
_cell.length_c   1.000
_cell.angle_alpha   90.00
_cell.angle_beta   90.00
_cell.angle_gamma   90.00
#
_symmetry.space_group_name_H-M   'P 1'
#
loop_
_entity.id
_entity.type
_entity.pdbx_description
1 polymer ?
#
loop_
_entity_poly.entity_id
_entity_poly.type
_entity_poly.pdbx_seq_one_letter_code
_entity_poly.pdbx_strand_id
1 'polypeptide(L)'
;MLFLLPLLLCLGPLHAEYLHIGQSFKTHDCASCAESLRKKLARDPGVESVNVDLRKNVAAFDLKPGNKIRLRRIRDLVEQSGFEPESAQVVVLGTASVERGIVTLGIAGTDDSIRLRDPEARMREFITRKVEIKGVVERVMSRGARIDILDVREARLVK
;
A
#
# COMPACT_ATOMS: atom_id res chain seq x y z
N MET A 1 -36.51 -20.81 -28.19
CA MET A 1 -35.78 -19.53 -28.04
C MET A 1 -35.21 -19.49 -26.63
N LEU A 2 -33.90 -19.74 -26.51
CA LEU A 2 -33.16 -19.82 -25.25
C LEU A 2 -32.98 -18.39 -24.71
N PHE A 3 -33.70 -18.02 -23.65
CA PHE A 3 -33.50 -16.73 -22.97
C PHE A 3 -32.21 -16.82 -22.15
N LEU A 4 -31.12 -16.33 -22.76
CA LEU A 4 -29.82 -16.11 -22.15
C LEU A 4 -29.98 -14.98 -21.11
N LEU A 5 -30.20 -15.32 -19.85
CA LEU A 5 -30.26 -14.34 -18.76
C LEU A 5 -28.82 -13.81 -18.54
N PRO A 6 -28.57 -12.49 -18.62
CA PRO A 6 -27.22 -11.98 -18.47
C PRO A 6 -26.78 -12.20 -17.03
N LEU A 7 -25.62 -12.84 -16.90
CA LEU A 7 -24.85 -12.93 -15.67
C LEU A 7 -24.67 -11.49 -15.15
N LEU A 8 -25.46 -11.13 -14.15
CA LEU A 8 -25.37 -9.86 -13.45
C LEU A 8 -24.05 -9.89 -12.66
N LEU A 9 -22.96 -9.53 -13.34
CA LEU A 9 -21.70 -9.18 -12.72
C LEU A 9 -21.99 -7.97 -11.82
N CYS A 10 -22.23 -8.24 -10.54
CA CYS A 10 -22.01 -7.27 -9.49
C CYS A 10 -20.51 -6.95 -9.47
N LEU A 11 -20.07 -6.12 -10.43
CA LEU A 11 -18.83 -5.35 -10.34
C LEU A 11 -19.04 -4.34 -9.22
N GLY A 12 -19.00 -4.82 -7.98
CA GLY A 12 -18.75 -3.96 -6.84
C GLY A 12 -17.45 -3.18 -7.13
N PRO A 13 -17.36 -1.90 -6.70
CA PRO A 13 -16.25 -1.05 -7.08
C PRO A 13 -14.92 -1.76 -6.78
N LEU A 14 -14.16 -1.98 -7.84
CA LEU A 14 -12.82 -2.58 -7.85
C LEU A 14 -11.76 -1.56 -7.37
N HIS A 15 -12.15 -0.64 -6.48
CA HIS A 15 -11.45 0.63 -6.26
C HIS A 15 -11.01 0.82 -4.80
N ALA A 16 -10.76 -0.27 -4.11
CA ALA A 16 -10.23 -0.25 -2.75
C ALA A 16 -8.74 -0.64 -2.84
N GLU A 17 -7.83 0.13 -2.25
CA GLU A 17 -6.41 0.16 -2.63
C GLU A 17 -5.58 0.86 -1.54
N TYR A 18 -4.35 1.28 -1.83
CA TYR A 18 -3.66 2.24 -0.97
C TYR A 18 -4.39 3.58 -0.99
N LEU A 19 -4.84 4.03 0.18
CA LEU A 19 -5.48 5.34 0.39
C LEU A 19 -4.46 6.39 0.81
N HIS A 20 -3.55 5.98 1.70
CA HIS A 20 -2.49 6.83 2.21
C HIS A 20 -1.18 6.03 2.28
N ILE A 21 -0.07 6.67 1.88
CA ILE A 21 1.27 6.13 2.03
C ILE A 21 2.16 7.21 2.65
N GLY A 22 2.90 6.90 3.70
CA GLY A 22 3.97 7.71 4.26
C GLY A 22 5.28 6.96 4.13
N GLN A 23 6.00 7.15 3.01
CA GLN A 23 7.26 6.48 2.72
C GLN A 23 8.41 7.22 3.41
N SER A 24 9.05 6.56 4.38
CA SER A 24 10.31 7.06 4.94
C SER A 24 11.49 6.75 4.03
N PHE A 25 12.53 7.56 4.10
CA PHE A 25 13.73 7.38 3.30
C PHE A 25 14.97 7.87 4.03
N LYS A 26 16.14 7.43 3.59
CA LYS A 26 17.41 8.02 4.03
C LYS A 26 17.82 9.15 3.12
N THR A 27 18.40 10.18 3.72
CA THR A 27 19.01 11.32 3.04
C THR A 27 20.47 11.46 3.46
N HIS A 28 21.32 11.88 2.53
CA HIS A 28 22.74 12.16 2.75
C HIS A 28 23.07 13.63 2.39
N ASP A 29 22.17 14.56 2.73
CA ASP A 29 22.27 16.02 2.49
C ASP A 29 22.08 16.50 1.04
N CYS A 30 20.91 16.25 0.46
CA CYS A 30 20.54 16.80 -0.86
C CYS A 30 19.18 17.53 -0.85
N ALA A 31 19.20 18.83 -0.53
CA ALA A 31 17.99 19.66 -0.55
C ALA A 31 17.35 19.77 -1.95
N SER A 32 18.15 19.76 -3.02
CA SER A 32 17.66 19.78 -4.41
C SER A 32 16.95 18.49 -4.83
N CYS A 33 17.32 17.34 -4.24
CA CYS A 33 16.70 16.05 -4.49
C CYS A 33 15.24 16.00 -4.01
N ALA A 34 14.93 16.72 -2.92
CA ALA A 34 13.58 16.78 -2.35
C ALA A 34 12.57 17.46 -3.26
N GLU A 35 12.98 18.54 -3.92
CA GLU A 35 12.10 19.28 -4.84
C GLU A 35 11.86 18.51 -6.12
N SER A 36 12.89 17.79 -6.61
CA SER A 36 12.75 16.84 -7.71
C SER A 36 11.78 15.71 -7.36
N LEU A 37 11.88 15.15 -6.15
CA LEU A 37 10.99 14.14 -5.63
C LEU A 37 9.54 14.64 -5.63
N ARG A 38 9.25 15.80 -5.01
CA ARG A 38 7.91 16.40 -5.01
C ARG A 38 7.32 16.53 -6.41
N LYS A 39 8.10 17.08 -7.36
CA LYS A 39 7.65 17.29 -8.74
C LYS A 39 7.38 15.99 -9.49
N LYS A 40 8.22 14.97 -9.31
CA LYS A 40 8.01 13.65 -9.94
C LYS A 40 6.77 12.96 -9.38
N LEU A 41 6.59 13.03 -8.07
CA LEU A 41 5.48 12.39 -7.37
C LEU A 41 4.13 13.05 -7.69
N ALA A 42 4.08 14.38 -7.75
CA ALA A 42 2.85 15.14 -8.05
C ALA A 42 2.32 14.91 -9.49
N ARG A 43 3.13 14.34 -10.38
CA ARG A 43 2.74 14.07 -11.77
C ARG A 43 2.09 12.71 -11.97
N ASP A 44 2.10 11.84 -10.97
CA ASP A 44 1.47 10.53 -11.09
C ASP A 44 -0.07 10.67 -11.06
N PRO A 45 -0.80 10.16 -12.07
CA PRO A 45 -2.23 10.39 -12.20
C PRO A 45 -3.06 9.82 -11.03
N GLY A 46 -2.54 8.83 -10.31
CA GLY A 46 -3.22 8.24 -9.15
C GLY A 46 -3.00 9.01 -7.84
N VAL A 47 -2.10 9.99 -7.80
CA VAL A 47 -1.83 10.81 -6.61
C VAL A 47 -2.85 11.95 -6.53
N GLU A 48 -3.47 12.12 -5.36
CA GLU A 48 -4.33 13.26 -5.04
C GLU A 48 -3.50 14.39 -4.43
N SER A 49 -2.67 14.06 -3.46
CA SER A 49 -1.85 15.02 -2.73
C SER A 49 -0.47 14.43 -2.42
N VAL A 50 0.55 15.28 -2.39
CA VAL A 50 1.90 14.90 -1.94
C VAL A 50 2.47 15.94 -1.01
N ASN A 51 3.03 15.49 0.11
CA ASN A 51 3.79 16.33 1.03
C ASN A 51 5.13 15.65 1.35
N VAL A 52 6.22 16.41 1.32
CA VAL A 52 7.56 15.89 1.67
C VAL A 52 8.10 16.68 2.85
N ASP A 53 8.31 15.99 3.96
CA ASP A 53 8.93 16.52 5.17
C ASP A 53 10.36 15.99 5.30
N LEU A 54 11.33 16.84 4.96
CA LEU A 54 12.75 16.50 5.05
C LEU A 54 13.28 16.48 6.48
N ARG A 55 12.59 17.10 7.45
CA ARG A 55 13.01 16.99 8.86
C ARG A 55 12.74 15.60 9.40
N LYS A 56 11.69 14.95 8.90
CA LYS A 56 11.31 13.58 9.27
C LYS A 56 11.78 12.53 8.27
N ASN A 57 12.31 12.96 7.12
CA ASN A 57 12.62 12.13 5.96
C ASN A 57 11.43 11.26 5.51
N VAL A 58 10.26 11.88 5.37
CA VAL A 58 9.02 11.20 4.95
C VAL A 58 8.41 11.92 3.76
N ALA A 59 8.03 11.14 2.74
CA ALA A 59 7.13 11.55 1.67
C ALA A 59 5.75 10.93 1.93
N ALA A 60 4.76 11.78 2.16
CA ALA A 60 3.37 11.41 2.40
C ALA A 60 2.52 11.63 1.14
N PHE A 61 1.62 10.69 0.90
CA PHE A 61 0.80 10.57 -0.29
C PHE A 61 -0.64 10.32 0.13
N ASP A 62 -1.55 11.16 -0.34
CA ASP A 62 -2.96 10.79 -0.43
C ASP A 62 -3.23 10.37 -1.87
N LEU A 63 -3.88 9.23 -2.02
CA LEU A 63 -4.12 8.64 -3.32
C LEU A 63 -5.59 8.72 -3.68
N LYS A 64 -5.86 8.98 -4.96
CA LYS A 64 -7.22 9.09 -5.47
C LYS A 64 -7.93 7.74 -5.32
N PRO A 65 -9.23 7.71 -4.99
CA PRO A 65 -10.01 6.49 -5.04
C PRO A 65 -10.01 5.86 -6.45
N GLY A 66 -9.86 4.54 -6.50
CA GLY A 66 -9.70 3.77 -7.72
C GLY A 66 -8.37 3.89 -8.47
N ASN A 67 -7.32 4.41 -7.84
CA ASN A 67 -5.96 4.34 -8.37
C ASN A 67 -5.45 2.89 -8.59
N LYS A 68 -4.20 2.77 -9.04
CA LYS A 68 -3.51 1.48 -9.20
C LYS A 68 -2.06 1.59 -8.74
N ILE A 69 -1.78 2.57 -7.88
CA ILE A 69 -0.43 2.84 -7.40
C ILE A 69 -0.05 1.72 -6.44
N ARG A 70 1.08 1.10 -6.74
CA ARG A 70 1.69 0.08 -5.90
C ARG A 70 2.73 0.73 -5.00
N LEU A 71 2.92 0.19 -3.81
CA LEU A 71 3.99 0.65 -2.90
C LEU A 71 5.37 0.58 -3.57
N ARG A 72 5.61 -0.43 -4.43
CA ARG A 72 6.84 -0.54 -5.23
C ARG A 72 7.07 0.69 -6.11
N ARG A 73 6.03 1.19 -6.78
CA ARG A 73 6.12 2.37 -7.65
C ARG A 73 6.55 3.61 -6.87
N ILE A 74 5.99 3.80 -5.67
CA ILE A 74 6.39 4.91 -4.78
C ILE A 74 7.86 4.81 -4.40
N ARG A 75 8.33 3.61 -4.05
CA ARG A 75 9.74 3.36 -3.71
C ARG A 75 10.66 3.61 -4.90
N ASP A 76 10.29 3.16 -6.10
CA ASP A 76 11.06 3.42 -7.32
C ASP A 76 11.19 4.93 -7.58
N LEU A 77 10.14 5.71 -7.35
CA LEU A 77 10.18 7.17 -7.50
C LEU A 77 11.08 7.85 -6.45
N VAL A 78 11.12 7.33 -5.22
CA VAL A 78 12.04 7.76 -4.16
C VAL A 78 13.49 7.45 -4.55
N GLU A 79 13.77 6.23 -5.02
CA GLU A 79 15.10 5.80 -5.50
C GLU A 79 15.58 6.63 -6.69
N GLN A 80 14.71 6.83 -7.69
CA GLN A 80 14.99 7.67 -8.86
C GLN A 80 15.19 9.15 -8.53
N SER A 81 14.86 9.56 -7.31
CA SER A 81 15.09 10.92 -6.80
C SER A 81 16.34 11.02 -5.94
N GLY A 82 17.10 9.94 -5.78
CA GLY A 82 18.39 9.91 -5.07
C GLY A 82 18.29 9.57 -3.58
N PHE A 83 17.15 9.02 -3.14
CA PHE A 83 16.94 8.64 -1.74
C PHE A 83 16.80 7.12 -1.60
N GLU A 84 17.18 6.56 -0.45
CA GLU A 84 16.99 5.13 -0.16
C GLU A 84 15.67 4.91 0.58
N PRO A 85 14.67 4.22 0.03
CA PRO A 85 13.40 3.98 0.70
C PRO A 85 13.53 2.94 1.82
N GLU A 86 12.97 3.25 2.98
CA GLU A 86 12.94 2.38 4.16
C GLU A 86 11.53 1.78 4.36
N SER A 87 10.86 2.11 5.47
CA SER A 87 9.52 1.64 5.79
C SER A 87 8.45 2.56 5.22
N ALA A 88 7.22 2.06 5.17
CA ALA A 88 6.09 2.87 4.73
C ALA A 88 4.93 2.74 5.73
N GLN A 89 4.46 3.87 6.25
CA GLN A 89 3.16 3.92 6.92
C GLN A 89 2.08 3.83 5.85
N VAL A 90 1.09 2.96 6.01
CA VAL A 90 0.06 2.77 4.98
C VAL A 90 -1.32 2.74 5.60
N VAL A 91 -2.29 3.27 4.85
CA VAL A 91 -3.71 2.94 4.98
C VAL A 91 -4.08 2.23 3.70
N VAL A 92 -4.46 0.97 3.81
CA VAL A 92 -4.66 0.09 2.65
C VAL A 92 -5.92 -0.72 2.82
N LEU A 93 -6.67 -0.84 1.72
CA LEU A 93 -7.84 -1.70 1.64
C LEU A 93 -7.48 -3.01 0.97
N GLY A 94 -8.03 -4.10 1.48
CA GLY A 94 -7.79 -5.41 0.91
C GLY A 94 -8.67 -6.49 1.50
N THR A 95 -8.41 -7.73 1.07
CA THR A 95 -9.08 -8.91 1.63
C THR A 95 -8.04 -9.72 2.40
N ALA A 96 -8.29 -9.95 3.68
CA ALA A 96 -7.43 -10.80 4.48
C ALA A 96 -7.69 -12.27 4.14
N SER A 97 -6.65 -13.04 3.88
CA SER A 97 -6.71 -14.45 3.54
C SER A 97 -5.62 -15.22 4.28
N VAL A 98 -5.74 -16.55 4.30
CA VAL A 98 -4.68 -17.42 4.81
C VAL A 98 -4.11 -18.22 3.65
N GLU A 99 -2.84 -18.00 3.36
CA GLU A 99 -2.09 -18.70 2.32
C GLU A 99 -1.00 -19.54 2.96
N ARG A 100 -1.10 -20.87 2.85
CA ARG A 100 -0.10 -21.82 3.41
C ARG A 100 0.21 -21.55 4.90
N GLY A 101 -0.82 -21.22 5.68
CA GLY A 101 -0.70 -20.92 7.12
C GLY A 101 -0.19 -19.51 7.46
N ILE A 102 0.02 -18.65 6.46
CA ILE A 102 0.45 -17.27 6.64
C ILE A 102 -0.75 -16.36 6.34
N VAL A 103 -1.03 -15.42 7.24
CA VAL A 103 -2.05 -14.41 6.98
C VAL A 103 -1.49 -13.38 5.99
N THR A 104 -2.23 -13.17 4.91
CA THR A 104 -1.89 -12.24 3.83
C THR A 104 -3.05 -11.27 3.59
N LEU A 105 -2.73 -10.09 3.09
CA LEU A 105 -3.71 -9.15 2.57
C LEU A 105 -3.54 -9.08 1.07
N GLY A 106 -4.55 -9.52 0.32
CA GLY A 106 -4.65 -9.19 -1.10
C GLY A 106 -5.05 -7.73 -1.23
N ILE A 107 -4.19 -6.91 -1.84
CA ILE A 107 -4.45 -5.49 -2.03
C ILE A 107 -5.53 -5.36 -3.09
N ALA A 108 -6.63 -4.69 -2.77
CA ALA A 108 -7.70 -4.59 -3.73
C ALA A 108 -7.28 -3.70 -4.93
N GLY A 109 -7.86 -3.96 -6.09
CA GLY A 109 -7.51 -3.26 -7.34
C GLY A 109 -6.17 -3.65 -7.98
N THR A 110 -5.36 -4.50 -7.32
CA THR A 110 -4.06 -4.97 -7.84
C THR A 110 -3.93 -6.50 -7.74
N ASP A 111 -2.85 -7.04 -8.30
CA ASP A 111 -2.39 -8.42 -8.13
C ASP A 111 -1.39 -8.57 -6.98
N ASP A 112 -1.18 -7.53 -6.18
CA ASP A 112 -0.22 -7.54 -5.07
C ASP A 112 -0.85 -8.20 -3.83
N SER A 113 -0.07 -9.03 -3.14
CA SER A 113 -0.39 -9.51 -1.81
C SER A 113 0.76 -9.18 -0.84
N ILE A 114 0.41 -8.85 0.39
CA ILE A 114 1.38 -8.54 1.44
C ILE A 114 1.17 -9.43 2.66
N ARG A 115 2.27 -9.90 3.25
CA ARG A 115 2.21 -10.70 4.48
C ARG A 115 1.84 -9.80 5.65
N LEU A 116 0.90 -10.26 6.46
CA LEU A 116 0.52 -9.55 7.68
C LEU A 116 1.31 -10.08 8.87
N ARG A 117 1.79 -9.17 9.70
CA ARG A 117 2.21 -9.45 11.07
C ARG A 117 1.23 -8.75 11.99
N ASP A 118 0.53 -9.54 12.80
CA ASP A 118 -0.46 -9.02 13.74
C ASP A 118 -0.29 -9.72 15.09
N PRO A 119 0.53 -9.17 15.99
CA PRO A 119 0.85 -9.80 17.26
C PRO A 119 -0.37 -9.94 18.18
N GLU A 120 -1.40 -9.11 17.99
CA GLU A 120 -2.64 -9.14 18.76
C GLU A 120 -3.69 -10.11 18.18
N ALA A 121 -3.37 -10.82 17.08
CA ALA A 121 -4.24 -11.80 16.43
C ALA A 121 -5.65 -11.30 16.03
N ARG A 122 -5.82 -9.97 15.88
CA ARG A 122 -7.03 -9.27 15.42
C ARG A 122 -7.46 -9.70 14.02
N MET A 123 -6.52 -10.06 13.16
CA MET A 123 -6.79 -10.45 11.77
C MET A 123 -7.65 -11.71 11.64
N ARG A 124 -7.78 -12.54 12.69
CA ARG A 124 -8.63 -13.74 12.68
C ARG A 124 -10.09 -13.42 12.40
N GLU A 125 -10.60 -12.29 12.90
CA GLU A 125 -11.99 -11.86 12.73
C GLU A 125 -12.29 -11.30 11.33
N PHE A 126 -11.22 -11.02 10.57
CA PHE A 126 -11.25 -10.34 9.29
C PHE A 126 -10.95 -11.28 8.11
N ILE A 127 -10.62 -12.55 8.37
CA ILE A 127 -10.33 -13.53 7.32
C ILE A 127 -11.53 -13.65 6.37
N THR A 128 -11.25 -13.64 5.06
CA THR A 128 -12.20 -13.59 3.94
C THR A 128 -13.01 -12.29 3.79
N ARG A 129 -12.77 -11.30 4.64
CA ARG A 129 -13.53 -10.04 4.66
C ARG A 129 -12.71 -8.91 4.06
N LYS A 130 -13.42 -7.93 3.50
CA LYS A 130 -12.84 -6.66 3.10
C LYS A 130 -12.54 -5.82 4.34
N VAL A 131 -11.29 -5.36 4.42
CA VAL A 131 -10.80 -4.56 5.54
C VAL A 131 -9.99 -3.38 5.06
N GLU A 132 -10.04 -2.33 5.86
CA GLU A 132 -9.04 -1.27 5.86
C GLU A 132 -8.05 -1.56 6.98
N ILE A 133 -6.77 -1.57 6.63
CA ILE A 133 -5.67 -1.75 7.57
C ILE A 133 -4.84 -0.47 7.56
N LYS A 134 -4.60 0.05 8.76
CA LYS A 134 -3.57 1.04 9.01
C LYS A 134 -2.39 0.35 9.67
N GLY A 135 -1.20 0.55 9.13
CA GLY A 135 -0.02 -0.16 9.60
C GLY A 135 1.29 0.36 9.06
N VAL A 136 2.35 -0.38 9.33
CA VAL A 136 3.71 -0.09 8.84
C VAL A 136 4.17 -1.26 7.99
N VAL A 137 4.55 -0.99 6.75
CA VAL A 137 5.22 -1.96 5.90
C VAL A 137 6.71 -1.88 6.15
N GLU A 138 7.26 -2.95 6.71
CA GLU A 138 8.69 -3.17 6.87
C GLU A 138 9.23 -4.06 5.75
N ARG A 139 10.46 -3.78 5.31
CA ARG A 139 11.18 -4.65 4.39
C ARG A 139 12.15 -5.51 5.17
N VAL A 140 11.86 -6.81 5.22
CA VAL A 140 12.66 -7.77 5.99
C VAL A 140 13.43 -8.68 5.04
N MET A 141 14.70 -8.96 5.37
CA MET A 141 15.48 -9.99 4.68
C MET A 141 15.06 -11.37 5.19
N SER A 142 14.59 -12.23 4.30
CA SER A 142 14.28 -13.63 4.64
C SER A 142 14.72 -14.54 3.50
N ARG A 143 15.55 -15.54 3.83
CA ARG A 143 16.06 -16.53 2.87
C ARG A 143 16.66 -15.90 1.60
N GLY A 144 17.43 -14.83 1.75
CA GLY A 144 18.06 -14.11 0.64
C GLY A 144 17.14 -13.21 -0.19
N ALA A 145 15.84 -13.16 0.13
CA ALA A 145 14.89 -12.27 -0.53
C ALA A 145 14.45 -11.13 0.41
N ARG A 146 14.24 -9.93 -0.17
CA ARG A 146 13.55 -8.82 0.50
C ARG A 146 12.05 -9.07 0.39
N ILE A 147 11.38 -9.21 1.52
CA ILE A 147 9.93 -9.36 1.60
C ILE A 147 9.32 -8.22 2.40
N ASP A 148 8.17 -7.74 1.91
CA ASP A 148 7.36 -6.76 2.62
C ASP A 148 6.47 -7.46 3.64
N ILE A 149 6.44 -6.92 4.85
CA ILE A 149 5.59 -7.35 5.95
C ILE A 149 4.82 -6.13 6.44
N LEU A 150 3.50 -6.21 6.45
CA LEU A 150 2.62 -5.19 7.02
C LEU A 150 2.35 -5.51 8.48
N ASP A 151 2.97 -4.75 9.37
CA ASP A 151 2.65 -4.72 10.79
C ASP A 151 1.31 -4.00 10.99
N VAL A 152 0.28 -4.76 11.35
CA VAL A 152 -1.06 -4.24 11.57
C VAL A 152 -1.06 -3.40 12.85
N ARG A 153 -1.52 -2.15 12.76
CA ARG A 153 -1.70 -1.26 13.93
C ARG A 153 -3.17 -1.10 14.26
N GLU A 154 -3.99 -0.90 13.24
CA GLU A 154 -5.44 -0.82 13.33
C GLU A 154 -6.04 -1.56 12.14
N ALA A 155 -7.18 -2.21 12.32
CA ALA A 155 -7.94 -2.85 11.25
C ALA A 155 -9.44 -2.65 11.48
N ARG A 156 -10.17 -2.33 10.41
CA ARG A 156 -11.63 -2.16 10.46
C ARG A 156 -12.29 -2.76 9.24
N LEU A 157 -13.54 -3.17 9.40
CA LEU A 157 -14.36 -3.67 8.30
C LEU A 157 -14.75 -2.54 7.36
N VAL A 158 -14.67 -2.84 6.07
CA VAL A 158 -15.31 -2.02 5.04
C VAL A 158 -16.71 -2.58 4.85
N LYS A 159 -17.72 -1.72 4.99
CA LYS A 159 -19.12 -2.09 4.77
C LYS A 159 -19.43 -2.30 3.30
#